data_AF-K1XRW3-F1
#
_entry.id   AF-K1XRW3-F1
#
_cell.length_a   1.000
_cell.length_b   1.000
_cell.length_c   1.000
_cell.angle_alpha   90.00
_cell.angle_beta   90.00
_cell.angle_gamma   90.00
#
_symmetry.space_group_name_H-M   'P 1'
#
loop_
_entity.id
_entity.type
_entity.pdbx_description
1 polymer ?
#
loop_
_entity_poly.entity_id
_entity_poly.type
_entity_poly.pdbx_seq_one_letter_code
_entity_poly.pdbx_strand_id
1 'polypeptide(L)'
;MFVKSRKLLIAVPAFLVVAGTFALVRVNTEKETSENENPDVVEEQVKVPVRVALPEEIRGLYWTANTASLPVRRGQLLEFMKDAGFNSVVIDVKFDNGELGFTPIDPALAMHASDSQGIKDLDALLEQLGNEGVYRIARVAVFRDSYFAQANPSIAIARA
;
A
#
# COMPACT_ATOMS: atom_id res chain seq x y z
N MET A 1 -73.77 -56.75 18.30
CA MET A 1 -73.46 -55.57 19.15
C MET A 1 -73.42 -54.35 18.24
N PHE A 2 -74.20 -53.32 18.60
CA PHE A 2 -74.34 -51.97 18.02
C PHE A 2 -73.08 -51.38 17.32
N VAL A 3 -73.08 -50.44 16.36
CA VAL A 3 -74.00 -49.81 15.36
C VAL A 3 -73.22 -48.60 14.77
N LYS A 4 -73.42 -48.27 13.46
CA LYS A 4 -73.11 -46.99 12.73
C LYS A 4 -71.62 -46.58 12.55
N SER A 5 -71.15 -45.99 11.43
CA SER A 5 -71.72 -45.58 10.15
C SER A 5 -70.64 -45.12 9.14
N ARG A 6 -70.78 -45.60 7.89
CA ARG A 6 -70.42 -45.10 6.52
C ARG A 6 -69.92 -43.64 6.40
N LYS A 7 -69.00 -43.22 5.51
CA LYS A 7 -68.86 -43.32 4.02
C LYS A 7 -67.38 -42.95 3.67
N LEU A 8 -66.58 -43.59 2.80
CA LEU A 8 -66.61 -43.96 1.38
C LEU A 8 -66.54 -42.78 0.37
N LEU A 9 -65.57 -42.92 -0.56
CA LEU A 9 -65.40 -42.35 -1.92
C LEU A 9 -64.61 -41.05 -2.14
N ILE A 10 -63.40 -41.24 -2.67
CA ILE A 10 -62.92 -40.83 -4.01
C ILE A 10 -63.65 -39.64 -4.65
N ALA A 11 -62.92 -38.56 -4.94
CA ALA A 11 -63.28 -37.63 -6.01
C ALA A 11 -62.04 -36.87 -6.55
N VAL A 12 -61.48 -37.37 -7.65
CA VAL A 12 -60.97 -36.54 -8.75
C VAL A 12 -62.20 -36.34 -9.65
N PRO A 13 -62.57 -35.12 -10.05
CA PRO A 13 -62.13 -34.68 -11.37
C PRO A 13 -62.00 -33.16 -11.61
N ALA A 14 -61.09 -32.87 -12.55
CA ALA A 14 -61.16 -31.88 -13.62
C ALA A 14 -62.18 -30.73 -13.51
N PHE A 15 -61.65 -29.51 -13.45
CA PHE A 15 -62.34 -28.34 -13.99
C PHE A 15 -61.35 -27.50 -14.81
N LEU A 16 -61.45 -27.66 -16.12
CA LEU A 16 -61.11 -26.64 -17.11
C LEU A 16 -62.16 -25.53 -17.01
N VAL A 17 -61.83 -24.35 -17.55
CA VAL A 17 -62.65 -23.10 -17.63
C VAL A 17 -62.49 -22.27 -16.33
N VAL A 18 -61.93 -21.05 -16.33
CA VAL A 18 -62.28 -19.91 -17.16
C VAL A 18 -61.10 -18.95 -17.34
N ALA A 19 -60.93 -18.54 -18.60
CA ALA A 19 -60.20 -17.40 -19.11
C ALA A 19 -60.20 -16.15 -18.21
N GLY A 20 -59.03 -15.52 -18.10
CA GLY A 20 -58.96 -14.09 -17.87
C GLY A 20 -58.77 -13.69 -16.42
N THR A 21 -57.53 -13.81 -15.92
CA THR A 21 -56.92 -12.90 -14.93
C THR A 21 -55.57 -13.49 -14.51
N PHE A 22 -54.58 -13.46 -15.39
CA PHE A 22 -53.19 -13.25 -14.98
C PHE A 22 -52.39 -12.80 -16.21
N ALA A 23 -52.75 -11.59 -16.66
CA ALA A 23 -51.88 -10.77 -17.46
C ALA A 23 -50.66 -10.39 -16.60
N LEU A 24 -49.65 -11.26 -16.49
CA LEU A 24 -48.29 -10.86 -16.13
C LEU A 24 -47.23 -11.96 -16.32
N VAL A 25 -47.30 -12.80 -17.34
CA VAL A 25 -46.12 -13.60 -17.73
C VAL A 25 -46.05 -13.67 -19.25
N ARG A 26 -45.55 -12.61 -19.87
CA ARG A 26 -44.94 -12.69 -21.20
C ARG A 26 -43.44 -12.53 -21.02
N VAL A 27 -42.77 -13.67 -20.94
CA VAL A 27 -41.33 -13.77 -21.22
C VAL A 27 -41.17 -13.51 -22.71
N ASN A 28 -40.80 -12.28 -23.07
CA ASN A 28 -40.31 -11.94 -24.39
C ASN A 28 -38.79 -11.99 -24.34
N THR A 29 -38.24 -13.05 -24.93
CA THR A 29 -36.83 -13.15 -25.31
C THR A 29 -36.64 -12.46 -26.66
N GLU A 30 -35.93 -11.34 -26.66
CA GLU A 30 -35.09 -10.81 -27.75
C GLU A 30 -34.25 -9.69 -27.11
N LYS A 31 -33.01 -9.99 -26.71
CA LYS A 31 -31.76 -9.85 -27.49
C LYS A 31 -31.22 -8.42 -27.42
N GLU A 32 -30.25 -8.19 -26.53
CA GLU A 32 -29.15 -7.27 -26.81
C GLU A 32 -27.91 -7.62 -25.99
N THR A 33 -26.78 -7.33 -26.62
CA THR A 33 -25.41 -7.78 -26.37
C THR A 33 -24.68 -6.76 -25.50
N SER A 34 -23.67 -7.21 -24.75
CA SER A 34 -22.70 -6.40 -23.95
C SER A 34 -23.31 -5.74 -22.71
N GLU A 35 -22.66 -5.67 -21.54
CA GLU A 35 -21.24 -5.65 -21.22
C GLU A 35 -20.92 -6.54 -20.02
N ASN A 36 -19.67 -6.98 -20.00
CA ASN A 36 -19.02 -7.74 -18.96
C ASN A 36 -18.86 -6.85 -17.71
N GLU A 37 -19.70 -7.03 -16.68
CA GLU A 37 -19.47 -6.44 -15.35
C GLU A 37 -18.27 -7.12 -14.70
N ASN A 38 -17.07 -6.62 -15.00
CA ASN A 38 -15.86 -6.91 -14.24
C ASN A 38 -15.94 -6.08 -12.94
N PRO A 39 -15.92 -6.69 -11.74
CA PRO A 39 -16.03 -5.94 -10.50
C PRO A 39 -14.74 -5.15 -10.27
N ASP A 40 -14.89 -3.83 -10.10
CA ASP A 40 -13.97 -2.87 -9.50
C ASP A 40 -12.49 -3.30 -9.41
N VAL A 41 -11.75 -3.05 -10.49
CA VAL A 41 -10.32 -2.76 -10.38
C VAL A 41 -10.23 -1.28 -10.03
N VAL A 42 -10.14 -0.98 -8.74
CA VAL A 42 -9.73 0.35 -8.27
C VAL A 42 -8.29 0.54 -8.76
N GLU A 43 -8.11 1.29 -9.85
CA GLU A 43 -6.78 1.73 -10.28
C GLU A 43 -6.18 2.57 -9.16
N GLU A 44 -5.26 1.96 -8.40
CA GLU A 44 -4.42 2.66 -7.45
C GLU A 44 -3.59 3.69 -8.23
N GLN A 45 -3.99 4.96 -8.13
CA GLN A 45 -3.29 6.05 -8.81
C GLN A 45 -1.89 6.18 -8.21
N VAL A 46 -0.90 5.64 -8.92
CA VAL A 46 0.51 5.74 -8.55
C VAL A 46 0.90 7.21 -8.50
N LYS A 47 1.00 7.77 -7.30
CA LYS A 47 1.42 9.14 -7.06
C LYS A 47 2.83 9.34 -7.61
N VAL A 48 2.97 10.12 -8.69
CA VAL A 48 4.28 10.42 -9.27
C VAL A 48 5.08 11.23 -8.24
N PRO A 49 6.28 10.79 -7.82
CA PRO A 49 7.05 11.49 -6.81
C PRO A 49 7.48 12.86 -7.34
N VAL A 50 7.36 13.89 -6.49
CA VAL A 50 7.85 15.24 -6.81
C VAL A 50 9.35 15.18 -7.07
N ARG A 51 9.77 15.42 -8.31
CA ARG A 51 11.19 15.42 -8.70
C ARG A 51 11.74 16.83 -8.55
N VAL A 52 12.83 16.94 -7.80
CA VAL A 52 13.64 18.17 -7.68
C VAL A 52 14.85 18.01 -8.58
N ALA A 53 15.10 18.97 -9.46
CA ALA A 53 16.26 18.96 -10.35
C ALA A 53 17.56 18.98 -9.53
N LEU A 54 18.64 18.41 -10.08
CA LEU A 54 19.96 18.49 -9.48
C LEU A 54 20.39 19.97 -9.42
N PRO A 55 20.70 20.52 -8.22
CA PRO A 55 21.23 21.87 -8.09
C PRO A 55 22.62 22.00 -8.72
N GLU A 56 22.98 23.21 -9.16
CA GLU A 56 24.35 23.52 -9.61
C GLU A 56 25.38 23.36 -8.49
N GLU A 57 25.01 23.73 -7.25
CA GLU A 57 25.82 23.55 -6.06
C GLU A 57 25.00 22.82 -4.99
N ILE A 58 25.57 21.76 -4.41
CA ILE A 58 24.95 21.00 -3.30
C ILE A 58 25.39 21.60 -1.96
N ARG A 59 24.44 22.17 -1.22
CA ARG A 59 24.62 22.58 0.17
C ARG A 59 23.73 21.71 1.04
N GLY A 60 24.31 20.59 1.46
CA GLY A 60 23.61 19.50 2.13
C GLY A 60 23.71 19.52 3.65
N LEU A 61 22.60 19.20 4.32
CA LEU A 61 22.56 18.89 5.75
C LEU A 61 22.30 17.39 5.96
N TYR A 62 23.05 16.75 6.86
CA TYR A 62 22.91 15.33 7.15
C TYR A 62 21.89 15.06 8.27
N TRP A 63 20.92 14.20 7.98
CA TRP A 63 19.91 13.72 8.92
C TRP A 63 20.03 12.21 9.11
N THR A 64 20.14 11.78 10.35
CA THR A 64 19.91 10.37 10.69
C THR A 64 18.45 10.01 10.42
N ALA A 65 18.14 8.74 10.17
CA ALA A 65 16.74 8.31 10.00
C ALA A 65 15.88 8.65 11.23
N ASN A 66 16.44 8.62 12.44
CA ASN A 66 15.78 9.10 13.67
C ASN A 66 15.45 10.59 13.63
N THR A 67 16.36 11.42 13.12
CA THR A 67 16.09 12.84 12.95
C THR A 67 14.98 13.04 11.93
N ALA A 68 15.02 12.28 10.84
CA ALA A 68 14.02 12.27 9.78
C ALA A 68 12.69 11.62 10.18
N SER A 69 12.63 10.83 11.25
CA SER A 69 11.37 10.23 11.72
C SER A 69 10.57 11.20 12.60
N LEU A 70 11.24 12.12 13.30
CA LEU A 70 10.61 13.08 14.23
C LEU A 70 10.07 14.34 13.52
N PRO A 71 8.74 14.55 13.42
CA PRO A 71 8.17 15.67 12.68
C PRO A 71 8.61 17.05 13.21
N VAL A 72 8.59 17.23 14.53
CA VAL A 72 9.00 18.49 15.18
C VAL A 72 10.44 18.84 14.85
N ARG A 73 11.34 17.85 14.93
CA ARG A 73 12.76 18.05 14.67
C ARG A 73 13.03 18.40 13.20
N ARG A 74 12.34 17.72 12.27
CA ARG A 74 12.41 18.02 10.84
C ARG A 74 11.94 19.43 10.51
N GLY A 75 10.82 19.88 11.10
CA GLY A 75 10.31 21.23 10.89
C GLY A 75 11.34 22.30 11.26
N GLN A 76 11.94 22.17 12.45
CA GLN A 76 13.01 23.07 12.90
C GLN A 76 14.22 23.06 11.97
N LEU A 77 14.62 21.88 11.50
CA LEU A 77 15.77 21.76 10.59
C LEU A 77 15.48 22.32 9.21
N LEU A 78 14.24 22.21 8.70
CA LEU A 78 13.86 22.81 7.43
C LEU A 78 13.86 24.33 7.48
N GLU A 79 13.34 24.91 8.57
CA GLU A 79 13.40 26.35 8.80
C GLU A 79 14.86 26.83 8.86
N PHE A 80 15.69 26.16 9.66
CA PHE A 80 17.13 26.45 9.72
C PHE A 80 17.81 26.31 8.34
N MET A 81 17.47 25.26 7.59
CA MET A 81 18.04 25.04 6.25
C MET A 81 17.71 26.19 5.31
N LYS A 82 16.47 26.68 5.34
CA LYS A 82 16.02 27.82 4.55
C LYS A 82 16.80 29.09 4.91
N ASP A 83 16.93 29.37 6.20
CA ASP A 83 17.61 30.58 6.69
C ASP A 83 19.13 30.56 6.42
N ALA A 84 19.76 29.39 6.55
CA ALA A 84 21.19 29.21 6.31
C ALA A 84 21.53 28.93 4.83
N GLY A 85 20.53 28.89 3.93
CA GLY A 85 20.72 28.71 2.50
C GLY A 85 21.07 27.27 2.08
N PHE A 86 20.84 26.26 2.91
CA PHE A 86 20.95 24.85 2.52
C PHE A 86 19.85 24.50 1.51
N ASN A 87 20.18 23.67 0.53
CA ASN A 87 19.25 23.27 -0.54
C ASN A 87 19.09 21.76 -0.66
N SER A 88 19.83 21.00 0.14
CA SER A 88 19.87 19.54 0.04
C SER A 88 19.85 18.89 1.43
N VAL A 89 19.35 17.66 1.49
CA VAL A 89 19.40 16.82 2.69
C VAL A 89 19.93 15.44 2.36
N VAL A 90 20.82 14.94 3.21
CA VAL A 90 21.30 13.56 3.17
C VAL A 90 20.56 12.77 4.25
N ILE A 91 19.83 11.73 3.88
CA ILE A 91 19.02 10.92 4.81
C ILE A 91 19.52 9.49 4.82
N ASP A 92 19.75 8.93 6.01
CA ASP A 92 20.00 7.50 6.16
C ASP A 92 18.79 6.67 5.73
N VAL A 93 18.95 5.90 4.66
CA VAL A 93 18.00 4.84 4.28
C VAL A 93 18.50 3.46 4.70
N LYS A 94 19.82 3.24 4.74
CA LYS A 94 20.45 2.06 5.35
C LYS A 94 21.55 2.48 6.31
N PHE A 95 21.41 2.06 7.56
CA PHE A 95 22.35 2.31 8.64
C PHE A 95 23.64 1.49 8.49
N ASP A 96 24.64 1.88 9.28
CA ASP A 96 25.96 1.24 9.37
C ASP A 96 25.94 -0.18 9.97
N ASN A 97 24.85 -0.60 10.59
CA ASN A 97 24.69 -1.97 11.09
C ASN A 97 24.03 -2.89 10.05
N GLY A 98 23.51 -2.33 8.94
CA GLY A 98 22.78 -3.06 7.90
C GLY A 98 21.26 -2.88 7.93
N GLU A 99 20.71 -2.28 8.99
CA GLU A 99 19.27 -2.08 9.09
C GLU A 99 18.77 -0.95 8.17
N LEU A 100 17.54 -1.07 7.69
CA LEU A 100 16.84 -0.06 6.91
C LEU A 100 16.13 0.93 7.84
N GLY A 101 16.30 2.22 7.56
CA GLY A 101 15.66 3.32 8.28
C GLY A 101 14.21 3.58 7.87
N PHE A 102 13.54 2.62 7.22
CA PHE A 102 12.16 2.70 6.76
C PHE A 102 11.60 1.27 6.57
N THR A 103 10.28 1.15 6.44
CA THR A 103 9.64 -0.12 6.10
C THR A 103 9.71 -0.34 4.59
N PRO A 104 10.45 -1.35 4.10
CA PRO A 104 10.51 -1.63 2.67
C PRO A 104 9.21 -2.26 2.16
N ILE A 105 8.90 -2.01 0.89
CA ILE A 105 7.75 -2.62 0.20
C ILE A 105 8.06 -4.07 -0.18
N ASP A 106 9.32 -4.36 -0.54
CA ASP A 106 9.76 -5.71 -0.88
C ASP A 106 9.79 -6.60 0.39
N PRO A 107 8.99 -7.67 0.45
CA PRO A 107 9.00 -8.59 1.59
C PRO A 107 10.35 -9.23 1.86
N ALA A 108 11.21 -9.40 0.84
CA ALA A 108 12.55 -9.95 1.01
C ALA A 108 13.46 -9.02 1.84
N LEU A 109 13.13 -7.72 1.88
CA LEU A 109 13.87 -6.72 2.65
C LEU A 109 13.28 -6.48 4.04
N ALA A 110 12.07 -6.98 4.33
CA ALA A 110 11.37 -6.72 5.58
C ALA A 110 12.17 -7.12 6.83
N MET A 111 12.97 -8.18 6.74
CA MET A 111 13.83 -8.63 7.85
C MET A 111 14.95 -7.65 8.23
N HIS A 112 15.27 -6.71 7.34
CA HIS A 112 16.26 -5.67 7.56
C HIS A 112 15.65 -4.37 8.10
N ALA A 113 14.32 -4.24 8.16
CA ALA A 113 13.68 -3.03 8.68
C ALA A 113 14.03 -2.83 10.16
N SER A 114 14.40 -1.60 10.53
CA SER A 114 14.68 -1.29 11.94
C SER A 114 13.38 -1.20 12.74
N ASP A 115 13.26 -2.01 13.79
CA ASP A 115 12.07 -2.04 14.65
C ASP A 115 11.86 -0.76 15.47
N SER A 116 12.92 0.02 15.68
CA SER A 116 12.92 1.13 16.66
C SER A 116 13.19 2.51 16.07
N GLN A 117 13.81 2.59 14.89
CA GLN A 117 14.47 3.81 14.39
C GLN A 117 14.08 4.17 12.94
N GLY A 118 12.91 3.72 12.50
CA GLY A 118 12.41 3.93 11.14
C GLY A 118 11.64 5.23 10.92
N ILE A 119 11.75 5.78 9.71
CA ILE A 119 10.85 6.77 9.14
C ILE A 119 9.52 6.05 8.85
N LYS A 120 8.48 6.39 9.62
CA LYS A 120 7.16 5.72 9.53
C LYS A 120 6.46 5.95 8.20
N ASP A 121 6.57 7.18 7.70
CA ASP A 121 5.96 7.61 6.44
C ASP A 121 7.03 8.30 5.60
N LEU A 122 7.73 7.48 4.81
CA LEU A 122 8.81 7.94 3.95
C LEU A 122 8.24 8.76 2.78
N ASP A 123 7.08 8.38 2.23
CA ASP A 123 6.47 9.06 1.10
C ASP A 123 6.04 10.48 1.45
N ALA A 124 5.39 10.67 2.60
CA ALA A 124 5.03 12.01 3.08
C ALA A 124 6.27 12.88 3.35
N LEU A 125 7.35 12.31 3.87
CA LEU A 125 8.61 13.03 4.05
C LEU A 125 9.20 13.46 2.71
N LEU A 126 9.27 12.54 1.74
CA LEU A 126 9.83 12.82 0.42
C LEU A 126 9.00 13.85 -0.34
N GLU A 127 7.68 13.80 -0.21
CA GLU A 127 6.76 14.79 -0.76
C GLU A 127 6.96 16.17 -0.13
N GLN A 128 6.99 16.25 1.20
CA GLN A 128 7.23 17.51 1.92
C GLN A 128 8.52 18.18 1.44
N LEU A 129 9.62 17.41 1.42
CA LEU A 129 10.91 17.90 0.94
C LEU A 129 10.89 18.31 -0.54
N GLY A 130 10.17 17.56 -1.37
CA GLY A 130 10.00 17.87 -2.79
C GLY A 130 9.25 19.19 -3.01
N ASN A 131 8.17 19.42 -2.26
CA ASN A 131 7.36 20.63 -2.33
C ASN A 131 8.13 21.87 -1.86
N GLU A 132 9.06 21.70 -0.92
CA GLU A 132 9.98 22.74 -0.45
C GLU A 132 11.19 22.94 -1.39
N GLY A 133 11.28 22.19 -2.49
CA GLY A 133 12.40 22.28 -3.44
C GLY A 133 13.73 21.75 -2.90
N VAL A 134 13.71 20.94 -1.84
CA VAL A 134 14.91 20.37 -1.23
C VAL A 134 15.38 19.14 -2.00
N TYR A 135 16.63 19.16 -2.45
CA TYR A 135 17.25 18.02 -3.11
C TYR A 135 17.57 16.93 -2.09
N ARG A 136 17.22 15.68 -2.39
CA ARG A 136 17.27 14.55 -1.45
C ARG A 136 18.36 13.56 -1.86
N ILE A 137 19.23 13.22 -0.92
CA ILE A 137 20.33 12.28 -1.13
C ILE A 137 20.14 11.11 -0.15
N ALA A 138 20.01 9.90 -0.69
CA ALA A 138 19.87 8.69 0.10
C ALA A 138 21.26 8.15 0.51
N ARG A 139 21.53 8.06 1.82
CA ARG A 139 22.75 7.43 2.34
C ARG A 139 22.53 5.94 2.56
N VAL A 140 23.36 5.13 1.91
CA VAL A 140 23.38 3.67 1.99
C VAL A 140 24.78 3.23 2.43
N ALA A 141 24.92 2.71 3.65
CA ALA A 141 26.18 2.11 4.08
C ALA A 141 26.44 0.80 3.30
N VAL A 142 27.64 0.60 2.74
CA VAL A 142 27.93 -0.57 1.89
C VAL A 142 28.69 -1.66 2.64
N PHE A 143 29.96 -1.43 2.97
CA PHE A 143 30.84 -2.46 3.57
C PHE A 143 30.72 -2.60 5.09
N ARG A 144 30.21 -1.56 5.76
CA ARG A 144 29.87 -1.64 7.18
C ARG A 144 28.43 -2.14 7.27
N ASP A 145 28.28 -3.45 7.19
CA ASP A 145 26.99 -4.13 7.27
C ASP A 145 27.15 -5.43 8.06
N SER A 146 26.96 -5.34 9.38
CA SER A 146 27.06 -6.49 10.26
C SER A 146 25.93 -7.50 10.05
N TYR A 147 24.76 -7.06 9.61
CA TYR A 147 23.60 -7.92 9.38
C TYR A 147 23.86 -8.83 8.17
N PHE A 148 24.28 -8.24 7.05
CA PHE A 148 24.64 -8.96 5.83
C PHE A 148 25.83 -9.90 6.05
N ALA A 149 26.88 -9.43 6.75
CA ALA A 149 28.07 -10.23 7.01
C ALA A 149 27.77 -11.48 7.88
N GLN A 150 26.87 -11.37 8.87
CA GLN A 150 26.45 -12.51 9.68
C GLN A 150 25.64 -13.53 8.87
N ALA A 151 24.78 -13.06 7.95
CA ALA A 151 24.01 -13.93 7.07
C ALA A 151 24.87 -14.57 5.95
N ASN A 152 25.95 -13.90 5.53
CA ASN A 152 26.78 -14.31 4.39
C ASN A 152 28.29 -14.35 4.74
N PRO A 153 28.71 -15.23 5.67
CA PRO A 153 30.09 -15.23 6.20
C PRO A 153 31.17 -15.54 5.14
N SER A 154 30.83 -16.25 4.05
CA SER A 154 31.79 -16.62 2.99
C SER A 154 32.28 -15.45 2.14
N ILE A 155 31.51 -14.35 2.09
CA ILE A 155 31.82 -13.14 1.32
C ILE A 155 32.07 -11.92 2.21
N ALA A 156 32.10 -12.13 3.54
CA ALA A 156 32.45 -11.10 4.49
C ALA A 156 33.96 -10.79 4.45
N ILE A 157 34.33 -9.54 4.75
CA ILE A 157 35.74 -9.16 4.88
C ILE A 157 36.34 -9.89 6.07
N ALA A 158 37.32 -10.76 5.82
CA ALA A 158 38.08 -11.47 6.85
C ALA A 158 39.37 -10.73 7.22
N ARG A 159 39.90 -10.99 8.41
CA ARG A 159 41.27 -10.59 8.76
C ARG A 159 42.25 -11.46 7.97
N ALA A 160 43.28 -10.82 7.41
CA ALA A 160 44.42 -11.49 6.78
C ALA A 160 45.38 -12.07 7.82
#